data_AF-A0A815GY66-F1
#
_entry.id   AF-A0A815GY66-F1
#
_cell.length_a   1.000
_cell.length_b   1.000
_cell.length_c   1.000
_cell.angle_alpha   90.00
_cell.angle_beta   90.00
_cell.angle_gamma   90.00
#
_symmetry.space_group_name_H-M   'P 1'
#
loop_
_entity.id
_entity.type
_entity.pdbx_description
1 polymer ?
#
loop_
_entity_poly.entity_id
_entity_poly.type
_entity_poly.pdbx_seq_one_letter_code
_entity_poly.pdbx_strand_id
1 'polypeptide(L)'
;MSTASLYILYRTRNRAHHLRTLKFEQDVSLPLHLSLFNYTNTSVRKLILVGCDYCFNEEECILFNRSPLGVQCEVLLIEVNNRETIIHLVKHMIKLRVLHVRYDAGMN
;
A
#
# COMPACT_ATOMS: atom_id res chain seq x y z
N MET A 1 15.38 9.20 7.52
CA MET A 1 14.35 9.69 8.48
C MET A 1 14.31 8.76 9.69
N SER A 2 14.24 9.28 10.93
CA SER A 2 14.22 8.42 12.13
C SER A 2 12.86 7.72 12.30
N THR A 3 12.88 6.48 12.75
CA THR A 3 11.70 5.60 13.00
C THR A 3 10.66 6.25 13.92
N ALA A 4 11.08 7.13 14.83
CA ALA A 4 10.19 7.87 15.72
C ALA A 4 9.28 8.86 14.95
N SER A 5 9.78 9.49 13.89
CA SER A 5 9.00 10.45 13.09
C SER A 5 7.92 9.74 12.27
N LEU A 6 8.24 8.56 11.73
CA LEU A 6 7.30 7.67 11.04
C LEU A 6 6.20 7.18 11.99
N TYR A 7 6.56 6.79 13.22
CA TYR A 7 5.60 6.27 14.20
C TYR A 7 4.57 7.32 14.66
N ILE A 8 4.99 8.58 14.87
CA ILE A 8 4.10 9.67 15.28
C ILE A 8 3.12 10.04 14.16
N LEU A 9 3.60 10.15 12.91
CA LEU A 9 2.77 10.37 11.72
C LEU A 9 1.76 9.23 11.49
N TYR A 10 2.21 7.99 11.68
CA TYR A 10 1.37 6.79 11.58
C TYR A 10 0.25 6.80 12.61
N ARG A 11 0.56 7.10 13.88
CA ARG A 11 -0.41 7.11 14.99
C ARG A 11 -1.46 8.22 14.87
N THR A 12 -1.06 9.42 14.44
CA THR A 12 -2.00 10.54 14.24
C THR A 12 -2.92 10.30 13.04
N ARG A 13 -2.40 9.78 11.92
CA ARG A 13 -3.24 9.41 10.76
C ARG A 13 -4.23 8.28 11.07
N ASN A 14 -3.84 7.31 11.91
CA ASN A 14 -4.72 6.19 12.25
C ASN A 14 -5.97 6.60 13.05
N ARG A 15 -6.00 7.80 13.66
CA ARG A 15 -7.14 8.33 14.42
C ARG A 15 -8.00 9.35 13.66
N ALA A 16 -7.63 9.71 12.44
CA ALA A 16 -8.39 10.67 11.65
C ALA A 16 -9.61 10.00 11.01
N HIS A 17 -10.80 10.21 11.58
CA HIS A 17 -12.08 9.62 11.15
C HIS A 17 -12.55 10.01 9.74
N HIS A 18 -11.81 10.85 9.02
CA HIS A 18 -12.12 11.29 7.66
C HIS A 18 -10.98 11.05 6.66
N LEU A 19 -9.94 10.32 7.06
CA LEU A 19 -8.83 10.02 6.17
C LEU A 19 -9.27 8.98 5.13
N ARG A 20 -9.74 9.44 3.98
CA ARG A 20 -10.13 8.56 2.86
C ARG A 20 -8.96 8.09 2.02
N THR A 21 -7.88 8.85 2.00
CA THR A 21 -6.67 8.56 1.21
C THR A 21 -5.46 8.44 2.12
N LEU A 22 -4.72 7.35 1.96
CA LEU A 22 -3.44 7.12 2.61
C LEU A 22 -2.35 7.05 1.54
N LYS A 23 -1.32 7.87 1.69
CA LYS A 23 -0.16 7.91 0.81
C LYS A 23 1.08 7.49 1.58
N PHE A 24 1.78 6.50 1.04
CA PHE A 24 3.13 6.14 1.42
C PHE A 24 4.06 6.56 0.29
N GLU A 25 5.02 7.40 0.64
CA GLU A 25 6.20 7.70 -0.15
C GLU A 25 7.35 7.04 0.60
N GLN A 26 7.94 6.02 0.00
CA GLN A 26 9.09 5.34 0.58
C GLN A 26 10.34 5.67 -0.24
N ASP A 27 11.47 5.75 0.44
CA ASP A 27 12.77 5.80 -0.22
C ASP A 27 13.08 4.40 -0.78
N VAL A 28 13.62 4.34 -1.99
CA VAL A 28 13.68 3.16 -2.89
C VAL A 28 14.36 1.94 -2.25
N SER A 29 15.10 2.13 -1.16
CA SER A 29 15.92 1.14 -0.48
C SER A 29 15.25 0.38 0.67
N LEU A 30 14.00 0.70 1.03
CA LEU A 30 13.34 0.07 2.19
C LEU A 30 12.13 -0.77 1.78
N PRO A 31 12.01 -2.02 2.28
CA PRO A 31 10.86 -2.88 2.00
C PRO A 31 9.57 -2.24 2.54
N LEU A 32 8.43 -2.56 1.92
CA LEU A 32 7.13 -2.05 2.34
C LEU A 32 6.94 -2.27 3.85
N HIS A 33 6.76 -1.17 4.57
CA HIS A 33 6.81 -1.23 6.02
C HIS A 33 5.63 -2.07 6.55
N LEU A 34 5.92 -3.16 7.27
CA LEU A 34 4.92 -4.10 7.83
C LEU A 34 3.80 -3.42 8.64
N SER A 35 4.02 -2.18 9.09
CA SER A 35 2.96 -1.35 9.67
C SER A 35 1.74 -1.18 8.75
N LEU A 36 1.89 -1.31 7.43
CA LEU A 36 0.78 -1.17 6.49
C LEU A 36 -0.31 -2.23 6.73
N PHE A 37 0.09 -3.45 7.10
CA PHE A 37 -0.84 -4.53 7.48
C PHE A 37 -1.52 -4.29 8.83
N ASN A 38 -0.90 -3.48 9.69
CA ASN A 38 -1.43 -3.14 11.02
C ASN A 38 -2.22 -1.82 11.02
N TYR A 39 -2.50 -1.25 9.85
CA TYR A 39 -3.23 0.01 9.73
C TYR A 39 -4.73 -0.25 9.88
N THR A 40 -5.33 0.30 10.93
CA THR A 40 -6.69 -0.06 11.36
C THR A 40 -7.75 0.99 11.06
N ASN A 41 -7.37 2.17 10.55
CA ASN A 41 -8.34 3.23 10.28
C ASN A 41 -9.30 2.79 9.18
N THR A 42 -10.56 2.59 9.56
CA THR A 42 -11.60 2.02 8.71
C THR A 42 -12.19 2.99 7.67
N SER A 43 -11.66 4.22 7.60
CA SER A 43 -12.14 5.26 6.69
C SER A 43 -11.33 5.35 5.39
N VAL A 44 -10.15 4.73 5.35
CA VAL A 44 -9.31 4.74 4.16
C VAL A 44 -9.95 3.87 3.08
N ARG A 45 -10.08 4.42 1.88
CA ARG A 45 -10.59 3.74 0.69
C ARG A 45 -9.59 3.78 -0.46
N LYS A 46 -8.68 4.76 -0.43
CA LYS A 46 -7.63 4.93 -1.43
C LYS A 46 -6.25 4.77 -0.80
N LEU A 47 -5.45 3.86 -1.33
CA LEU A 47 -4.06 3.67 -0.99
C LEU A 47 -3.17 4.09 -2.17
N ILE A 48 -2.13 4.86 -1.88
CA ILE A 48 -1.15 5.31 -2.86
C ILE A 48 0.22 4.87 -2.36
N LEU A 49 0.87 3.98 -3.11
CA LEU A 49 2.23 3.50 -2.89
C LEU A 49 3.08 3.97 -4.08
N VAL A 50 3.92 4.97 -3.86
CA VAL A 50 4.78 5.57 -4.89
C VAL A 50 6.21 5.69 -4.38
N GLY A 51 7.19 5.51 -5.25
CA GLY A 51 8.61 5.42 -4.88
C GLY A 51 8.98 4.15 -4.09
N CYS A 52 8.02 3.23 -3.90
CA CYS A 52 8.28 1.92 -3.34
C CYS A 52 8.73 0.98 -4.47
N ASP A 53 10.01 0.60 -4.54
CA ASP A 53 10.47 -0.49 -5.43
C ASP A 53 10.09 -1.86 -4.84
N TYR A 54 8.81 -2.00 -4.47
CA TYR A 54 8.30 -3.14 -3.75
C TYR A 54 7.36 -3.97 -4.60
N CYS A 55 7.75 -5.21 -4.82
CA CYS A 55 6.93 -6.21 -5.50
C CYS A 55 6.16 -7.01 -4.46
N PHE A 56 4.83 -6.90 -4.46
CA PHE A 56 4.02 -7.84 -3.68
C PHE A 56 4.12 -9.21 -4.31
N ASN A 57 4.53 -10.20 -3.52
CA ASN A 57 4.36 -11.60 -3.87
C ASN A 57 2.91 -12.07 -3.56
N GLU A 58 2.60 -13.32 -3.90
CA GLU A 58 1.26 -13.89 -3.69
C GLU A 58 0.84 -13.89 -2.20
N GLU A 59 1.73 -14.30 -1.29
CA GLU A 59 1.45 -14.37 0.14
C GLU A 59 1.18 -13.00 0.75
N GLU A 60 1.99 -12.00 0.37
CA GLU A 60 1.83 -10.61 0.81
C GLU A 60 0.54 -10.00 0.28
N CYS A 61 0.13 -10.31 -0.95
CA CYS A 61 -1.18 -9.90 -1.48
C CYS A 61 -2.32 -10.50 -0.65
N ILE A 62 -2.22 -11.78 -0.28
CA ILE A 62 -3.23 -12.46 0.56
C ILE A 62 -3.27 -11.82 1.96
N LEU A 63 -2.13 -11.59 2.58
CA LEU A 63 -2.02 -10.93 3.88
C LEU A 63 -2.56 -9.50 3.83
N PHE A 64 -2.23 -8.76 2.77
CA PHE A 64 -2.71 -7.40 2.59
C PHE A 64 -4.23 -7.39 2.44
N ASN A 65 -4.79 -8.24 1.59
CA ASN A 65 -6.23 -8.34 1.40
C ASN A 65 -6.99 -8.74 2.68
N ARG A 66 -6.34 -9.45 3.61
CA ARG A 66 -6.92 -9.80 4.92
C ARG A 66 -6.72 -8.72 5.98
N SER A 67 -5.81 -7.77 5.76
CA SER A 67 -5.58 -6.67 6.69
C SER A 67 -6.78 -5.70 6.72
N PRO A 68 -7.01 -4.97 7.82
CA PRO A 68 -8.09 -3.99 7.89
C PRO A 68 -8.03 -2.95 6.77
N LEU A 69 -6.82 -2.55 6.35
CA LEU A 69 -6.61 -1.63 5.24
C LEU A 69 -6.92 -2.26 3.87
N GLY A 70 -6.52 -3.50 3.62
CA GLY A 70 -6.80 -4.17 2.35
C GLY A 70 -8.28 -4.53 2.17
N VAL A 71 -8.95 -4.98 3.23
CA VAL A 71 -10.40 -5.34 3.23
C VAL A 71 -11.30 -4.14 2.88
N GLN A 72 -10.79 -2.93 2.90
CA GLN A 72 -11.55 -1.72 2.57
C GLN A 72 -10.94 -0.90 1.43
N CYS A 73 -9.77 -1.30 0.94
CA CYS A 73 -9.11 -0.60 -0.15
C CYS A 73 -9.93 -0.81 -1.43
N GLU A 74 -10.53 0.26 -1.93
CA GLU A 74 -11.29 0.26 -3.18
C GLU A 74 -10.45 0.79 -4.34
N VAL A 75 -9.48 1.67 -4.04
CA VAL A 75 -8.60 2.28 -5.03
C VAL A 75 -7.15 2.10 -4.60
N LEU A 76 -6.37 1.44 -5.43
CA LEU A 76 -4.94 1.24 -5.22
C LEU A 76 -4.18 1.91 -6.36
N LEU A 77 -3.26 2.82 -6.02
CA LEU A 77 -2.27 3.36 -6.95
C LEU A 77 -0.91 2.82 -6.54
N ILE A 78 -0.24 2.14 -7.47
CA ILE A 78 1.08 1.54 -7.26
C ILE A 78 2.01 1.85 -8.42
N GLU A 79 3.28 1.97 -8.10
CA GLU A 79 4.39 1.86 -9.04
C GLU A 79 4.94 0.44 -8.98
N VAL A 80 5.07 -0.22 -10.13
CA VAL A 80 5.58 -1.60 -10.21
C VAL A 80 6.63 -1.71 -11.32
N ASN A 81 7.63 -2.55 -11.07
CA ASN A 81 8.64 -2.93 -12.06
C ASN A 81 8.36 -4.32 -12.68
N ASN A 82 7.46 -5.12 -12.08
CA ASN A 82 7.09 -6.48 -12.50
C ASN A 82 5.57 -6.61 -12.69
N ARG A 83 5.16 -7.33 -13.74
CA ARG A 83 3.76 -7.64 -14.05
C ARG A 83 3.13 -8.63 -13.07
N GLU A 84 3.91 -9.51 -12.44
CA GLU A 84 3.38 -10.53 -11.52
C GLU A 84 2.66 -9.92 -10.33
N THR A 85 3.17 -8.81 -9.79
CA THR A 85 2.51 -8.06 -8.71
C THR A 85 1.09 -7.62 -9.10
N ILE A 86 0.89 -7.18 -10.34
CA ILE A 86 -0.44 -6.80 -10.85
C ILE A 86 -1.38 -8.02 -10.84
N ILE A 87 -0.89 -9.17 -11.32
CA ILE A 87 -1.67 -10.41 -11.38
C ILE A 87 -2.08 -10.84 -9.97
N HIS A 88 -1.15 -10.84 -9.01
CA HIS A 88 -1.43 -11.23 -7.64
C HIS A 88 -2.44 -10.28 -6.96
N LEU A 89 -2.31 -8.97 -7.17
CA LEU A 89 -3.23 -7.98 -6.61
C LEU A 89 -4.64 -8.14 -7.18
N VAL A 90 -4.78 -8.27 -8.50
CA VAL A 90 -6.09 -8.45 -9.15
C VAL A 90 -6.74 -9.77 -8.74
N LYS A 91 -5.95 -10.84 -8.58
CA LYS A 91 -6.45 -12.16 -8.17
C LYS A 91 -6.98 -12.17 -6.75
N HIS A 92 -6.31 -11.49 -5.82
CA HIS A 92 -6.57 -11.63 -4.39
C HIS A 92 -7.33 -10.45 -3.76
N MET A 93 -7.19 -9.23 -4.29
CA MET A 93 -7.87 -8.05 -3.74
C MET A 93 -9.29 -7.88 -4.29
N ILE A 94 -10.20 -8.75 -3.85
CA ILE A 94 -11.58 -8.83 -4.36
C ILE A 94 -12.42 -7.55 -4.22
N LYS A 95 -12.04 -6.64 -3.31
CA LYS A 95 -12.73 -5.37 -3.09
C LYS A 95 -12.11 -4.20 -3.85
N LEU A 96 -10.99 -4.44 -4.53
CA LEU A 96 -10.35 -3.45 -5.36
C LEU A 96 -11.21 -3.16 -6.57
N ARG A 97 -11.65 -1.91 -6.70
CA ARG A 97 -12.47 -1.43 -7.82
C ARG A 97 -11.61 -0.78 -8.90
N VAL A 98 -10.55 -0.11 -8.47
CA VAL A 98 -9.65 0.63 -9.35
C VAL A 98 -8.21 0.33 -8.98
N LEU A 99 -7.47 -0.20 -9.95
CA LEU A 99 -6.03 -0.37 -9.87
C LEU A 99 -5.36 0.60 -10.85
N HIS A 100 -4.72 1.64 -10.33
CA HIS A 100 -3.87 2.53 -11.12
C HIS A 100 -2.44 2.04 -11.03
N VAL A 101 -1.94 1.49 -12.14
CA VAL A 101 -0.55 1.04 -12.23
C VAL A 101 0.26 2.10 -12.97
N ARG A 102 1.39 2.46 -12.40
CA ARG A 102 2.47 3.12 -13.11
C ARG A 102 3.60 2.12 -13.26
N TYR A 103 4.09 1.97 -14.48
CA TYR A 103 5.34 1.25 -14.70
C TYR A 103 6.47 2.22 -14.40
N ASP A 104 7.34 1.84 -13.46
CA ASP A 104 8.63 2.49 -13.40
C ASP A 104 9.50 1.92 -14.53
N ALA A 105 9.95 2.78 -15.42
CA ALA A 105 10.63 2.41 -16.66
C ALA A 105 12.17 2.55 -16.57
N GLY A 106 12.75 2.72 -15.38
CA GLY A 106 14.21 2.78 -15.18
C GLY A 106 14.64 2.07 -13.90
N MET A 107 15.77 1.35 -13.84
CA MET A 107 17.04 1.61 -14.55
C MET A 107 17.67 0.36 -15.19
N ASN A 108 18.20 0.54 -16.41
CA ASN A 108 19.36 -0.21 -16.90
C ASN A 108 20.60 0.15 -16.06
#